data_AF-A0A0J8RE32-F1
#
_entry.id   AF-A0A0J8RE32-F1
#
_cell.length_a   1.000
_cell.length_b   1.000
_cell.length_c   1.000
_cell.angle_alpha   90.00
_cell.angle_beta   90.00
_cell.angle_gamma   90.00
#
_symmetry.space_group_name_H-M   'P 1'
#
loop_
_entity.id
_entity.type
_entity.pdbx_description
1 polymer ?
#
loop_
_entity_poly.entity_id
_entity_poly.type
_entity_poly.pdbx_seq_one_letter_code
_entity_poly.pdbx_strand_id
1 'polypeptide(L)'
;MVLITRAILSFDLNFYIPIARTTENMETAHARNAVLEKKFYFRKDPFPHRLPRQTASSSPSSSRSPSAPPSPCLLPVESEYELMTVADIINGSPSGEFPGLIPIVESYLNSINIDVETRCALANYLNLIRYRADGRLLTNAKWIREFVAKHPDYKQDSVVSEKICYDLVKAVEKITEKEGKGGSIGWEMLYTSLAKSEEPEGQ
;
A
#
# COMPACT_ATOMS: atom_id res chain seq x y z
N MET A 1 -7.88 5.58 2.37
CA MET A 1 -7.95 6.43 1.16
C MET A 1 -7.89 7.92 1.44
N VAL A 2 -8.55 8.47 2.47
CA VAL A 2 -8.56 9.93 2.72
C VAL A 2 -7.17 10.54 2.95
N LEU A 3 -6.31 9.88 3.75
CA LEU A 3 -4.98 10.44 4.06
C LEU A 3 -4.09 10.54 2.83
N ILE A 4 -4.10 9.51 1.97
CA ILE A 4 -3.26 9.52 0.76
C ILE A 4 -3.72 10.57 -0.25
N THR A 5 -5.03 10.77 -0.43
CA THR A 5 -5.52 11.82 -1.34
C THR A 5 -5.16 13.22 -0.83
N ARG A 6 -5.21 13.45 0.48
CA ARG A 6 -4.76 14.72 1.08
C ARG A 6 -3.24 14.92 0.94
N ALA A 7 -2.45 13.86 1.10
CA ALA A 7 -1.01 13.92 0.89
C ALA A 7 -0.66 14.22 -0.58
N ILE A 8 -1.34 13.59 -1.54
CA ILE A 8 -1.20 13.85 -2.98
C ILE A 8 -1.42 15.33 -3.29
N LEU A 9 -2.51 15.91 -2.80
CA LEU A 9 -2.84 17.31 -3.04
C LEU A 9 -1.88 18.27 -2.32
N SER A 10 -1.39 17.90 -1.14
CA SER A 10 -0.52 18.77 -0.34
C SER A 10 0.91 18.85 -0.90
N PHE A 11 1.39 17.77 -1.50
CA PHE A 11 2.73 17.69 -2.10
C PHE A 11 2.71 17.83 -3.63
N ASP A 12 1.54 18.03 -4.24
CA ASP A 12 1.35 18.12 -5.69
C ASP A 12 1.96 16.92 -6.43
N LEU A 13 1.66 15.71 -5.92
CA LEU A 13 2.26 14.48 -6.42
C LEU A 13 1.63 14.06 -7.76
N ASN A 14 2.47 13.66 -8.69
CA ASN A 14 2.07 13.13 -9.98
C ASN A 14 2.29 11.62 -10.03
N PHE A 15 1.23 10.83 -10.21
CA PHE A 15 1.31 9.37 -10.38
C PHE A 15 0.87 8.91 -11.78
N TYR A 16 0.88 9.79 -12.78
CA TYR A 16 0.51 9.43 -14.14
C TYR A 16 1.45 8.36 -14.71
N ILE A 17 0.83 7.31 -15.25
CA ILE A 17 1.45 6.25 -16.04
C ILE A 17 0.54 5.95 -17.25
N PRO A 18 1.08 5.39 -18.36
CA PRO A 18 0.26 5.04 -19.52
C PRO A 18 -0.87 4.06 -19.15
N ILE A 19 -2.07 4.29 -19.69
CA ILE A 19 -3.26 3.47 -19.37
C ILE A 19 -3.04 1.98 -19.63
N ALA A 20 -2.26 1.62 -20.66
CA ALA A 20 -1.91 0.24 -20.96
C ALA A 20 -1.18 -0.46 -19.79
N ARG A 21 -0.31 0.25 -19.07
CA ARG A 21 0.38 -0.27 -17.88
C ARG A 21 -0.55 -0.44 -16.69
N THR A 22 -1.52 0.46 -16.56
CA THR A 22 -2.59 0.30 -15.56
C THR A 22 -3.45 -0.93 -15.85
N THR A 23 -3.78 -1.20 -17.11
CA THR A 23 -4.52 -2.41 -17.50
C THR A 23 -3.71 -3.68 -17.19
N GLU A 24 -2.43 -3.71 -17.52
CA GLU A 24 -1.51 -4.83 -17.21
C GLU A 24 -1.40 -5.06 -15.68
N ASN A 25 -1.36 -3.98 -14.90
CA ASN A 25 -1.41 -4.04 -13.44
C ASN A 25 -2.72 -4.66 -12.94
N MET A 26 -3.87 -4.32 -13.53
CA MET A 26 -5.17 -4.88 -13.13
C MET A 26 -5.24 -6.39 -13.38
N GLU A 27 -4.73 -6.85 -14.53
CA GLU A 27 -4.65 -8.29 -14.83
C GLU A 27 -3.73 -9.03 -13.85
N THR A 28 -2.57 -8.43 -13.57
CA THR A 28 -1.60 -8.98 -12.61
C THR A 28 -2.15 -9.05 -11.18
N ALA A 29 -2.97 -8.07 -10.78
CA ALA A 29 -3.55 -7.98 -9.44
C ALA A 29 -4.48 -9.16 -9.10
N HIS A 30 -5.07 -9.80 -10.11
CA HIS A 30 -5.94 -10.97 -9.91
C HIS A 30 -5.17 -12.27 -9.64
N ALA A 31 -3.86 -12.29 -9.88
CA ALA A 31 -3.05 -13.48 -9.62
C ALA A 31 -3.08 -13.87 -8.14
N ARG A 32 -3.06 -15.18 -7.88
CA ARG A 32 -2.95 -15.73 -6.53
C ARG A 32 -1.67 -15.19 -5.88
N ASN A 33 -1.78 -14.66 -4.65
CA ASN A 33 -0.66 -14.04 -3.91
C ASN A 33 0.01 -12.85 -4.63
N ALA A 34 -0.70 -12.14 -5.53
CA ALA A 34 -0.12 -11.02 -6.27
C ALA A 34 0.55 -9.96 -5.38
N VAL A 35 0.01 -9.72 -4.18
CA VAL A 35 0.56 -8.76 -3.20
C VAL A 35 2.02 -9.04 -2.85
N LEU A 36 2.42 -10.31 -2.72
CA LEU A 36 3.75 -10.70 -2.25
C LEU A 36 4.69 -11.11 -3.39
N GLU A 37 4.16 -11.70 -4.45
CA GLU A 37 4.96 -12.37 -5.48
C GLU A 37 5.05 -11.56 -6.78
N LYS A 38 4.11 -10.65 -7.04
CA LYS A 38 4.03 -9.92 -8.30
C LYS A 38 4.55 -8.49 -8.16
N LYS A 39 4.91 -7.92 -9.29
CA LYS A 39 5.35 -6.54 -9.42
C LYS A 39 4.36 -5.77 -10.28
N PHE A 40 4.26 -4.48 -10.02
CA PHE A 40 3.33 -3.57 -10.65
C PHE A 40 4.09 -2.37 -11.21
N TYR A 41 3.67 -1.90 -12.38
CA TYR A 41 4.19 -0.66 -12.94
C TYR A 41 3.80 0.49 -12.04
N PHE A 42 4.79 1.23 -11.58
CA PHE A 42 4.63 2.35 -10.69
C PHE A 42 5.62 3.45 -11.05
N ARG A 43 5.25 4.70 -10.82
CA ARG A 43 6.08 5.86 -11.17
C ARG A 43 7.27 5.95 -10.20
N LYS A 44 8.48 6.13 -10.72
CA LYS A 44 9.71 6.21 -9.92
C LYS A 44 9.74 7.46 -9.04
N ASP A 45 9.54 8.62 -9.66
CA ASP A 45 9.54 9.92 -8.99
C ASP A 45 8.18 10.61 -9.15
N PRO A 46 7.37 10.67 -8.07
CA PRO A 46 6.09 11.37 -8.09
C PRO A 46 6.20 12.86 -7.76
N PHE A 47 7.38 13.37 -7.37
CA PHE A 47 7.51 14.75 -6.92
C PHE A 47 7.58 15.72 -8.10
N PRO A 48 7.01 16.93 -7.96
CA PRO A 48 7.07 17.92 -9.02
C PRO A 48 8.52 18.30 -9.29
N HIS A 49 8.97 18.14 -10.55
CA HIS A 49 10.24 18.67 -11.01
C HIS A 49 10.20 20.20 -10.98
N ARG A 50 10.64 20.79 -9.86
CA ARG A 50 10.92 22.22 -9.78
C ARG A 50 12.17 22.48 -10.61
N LEU A 51 12.00 22.93 -11.85
CA LEU A 51 13.12 23.48 -12.61
C LEU A 51 13.80 24.56 -11.75
N PRO A 52 15.13 24.55 -11.58
CA PRO A 52 15.83 25.63 -10.92
C PRO A 52 15.49 26.91 -11.68
N ARG A 53 14.84 27.87 -11.00
CA ARG A 53 14.63 29.21 -11.54
C ARG A 53 16.01 29.83 -11.73
N GLN A 54 16.60 29.67 -12.91
CA GLN A 54 17.75 30.47 -13.29
C GLN A 54 17.29 31.92 -13.21
N THR A 55 17.90 32.67 -12.31
CA THR A 55 17.78 34.13 -12.22
C THR A 55 18.40 34.70 -13.49
N ALA A 56 17.61 34.78 -14.57
CA ALA A 56 18.00 35.47 -15.79
C ALA A 56 17.77 36.97 -15.58
N SER A 57 18.88 37.68 -15.46
CA SER A 57 18.97 39.14 -15.57
C SER A 57 18.45 39.63 -16.93
N SER A 58 17.51 40.58 -16.86
CA SER A 58 17.21 41.66 -17.84
C SER A 58 17.33 41.40 -19.35
N SER A 59 16.20 41.38 -20.07
CA SER A 59 15.86 42.32 -21.18
C SER A 59 14.44 42.05 -21.73
N PRO A 60 13.68 43.08 -22.16
CA PRO A 60 12.30 42.92 -22.66
C PRO A 60 12.29 42.80 -24.20
N SER A 61 11.67 41.75 -24.73
CA SER A 61 11.17 41.79 -26.12
C SER A 61 9.89 40.98 -26.26
N SER A 62 8.87 41.66 -26.77
CA SER A 62 7.50 41.22 -26.96
C SER A 62 7.36 40.06 -27.95
N SER A 63 6.67 39.00 -27.52
CA SER A 63 5.73 38.23 -28.35
C SER A 63 4.79 37.41 -27.44
N ARG A 64 3.49 37.74 -27.47
CA ARG A 64 2.44 37.01 -26.73
C ARG A 64 2.06 35.78 -27.56
N SER A 65 2.56 34.62 -27.15
CA SER A 65 2.02 33.31 -27.55
C SER A 65 1.19 32.76 -26.38
N PRO A 66 0.02 32.13 -26.61
CA PRO A 66 -0.77 31.55 -25.53
C PRO A 66 -0.01 30.39 -24.90
N SER A 67 0.03 30.44 -23.57
CA SER A 67 0.76 29.58 -22.65
C SER A 67 0.38 28.10 -22.77
N ALA A 68 1.21 27.31 -23.44
CA ALA A 68 1.39 25.90 -23.10
C ALA A 68 2.43 25.83 -21.96
N PRO A 69 2.21 25.02 -20.90
CA PRO A 69 3.25 24.81 -19.90
C PRO A 69 4.49 24.19 -20.57
N PRO A 70 5.71 24.58 -20.16
CA PRO A 70 6.92 23.97 -20.70
C PRO A 70 6.94 22.50 -20.29
N SER A 71 6.92 21.59 -21.26
CA SER A 71 7.10 20.15 -21.03
C SER A 71 8.40 19.93 -20.24
N PRO A 72 8.38 19.28 -19.06
CA PRO A 72 9.61 18.95 -18.36
C PRO A 72 10.29 17.74 -19.01
N CYS A 73 11.53 17.96 -19.45
CA CYS A 73 12.60 16.97 -19.66
C CYS A 73 12.49 15.94 -20.82
N LEU A 74 13.63 15.78 -21.50
CA LEU A 74 13.89 15.05 -22.75
C LEU A 74 14.05 13.53 -22.60
N LEU A 75 13.35 12.88 -21.67
CA LEU A 75 13.47 11.44 -21.45
C LEU A 75 12.28 10.68 -22.04
N PRO A 76 12.47 9.45 -22.54
CA PRO A 76 11.35 8.60 -22.97
C PRO A 76 10.38 8.36 -21.80
N VAL A 77 9.08 8.36 -22.08
CA VAL A 77 8.02 8.14 -21.09
C VAL A 77 8.22 6.82 -20.34
N GLU A 78 8.81 5.82 -21.01
CA GLU A 78 9.13 4.51 -20.48
C GLU A 78 10.15 4.54 -19.32
N SER A 79 10.92 5.62 -19.18
CA SER A 79 11.90 5.77 -18.08
C SER A 79 11.29 6.32 -16.79
N GLU A 80 10.06 6.84 -16.83
CA GLU A 80 9.39 7.47 -15.68
C GLU A 80 8.78 6.45 -14.71
N TYR A 81 8.64 5.18 -15.13
CA TYR A 81 8.01 4.13 -14.36
C TYR A 81 8.83 2.84 -14.37
N GLU A 82 8.60 1.97 -13.38
CA GLU A 82 9.24 0.67 -13.27
C GLU A 82 8.36 -0.34 -12.56
N LEU A 83 8.80 -1.60 -12.53
CA LEU A 83 8.14 -2.68 -11.83
C LEU A 83 8.57 -2.73 -10.35
N MET A 84 7.65 -2.41 -9.45
CA MET A 84 7.85 -2.43 -8.00
C MET A 84 6.95 -3.49 -7.33
N THR A 85 7.39 -4.09 -6.23
CA THR A 85 6.49 -4.94 -5.43
C THR A 85 5.49 -4.08 -4.65
N VAL A 86 4.39 -4.66 -4.16
CA VAL A 86 3.46 -3.91 -3.29
C VAL A 86 4.16 -3.46 -2.01
N ALA A 87 5.10 -4.25 -1.49
CA ALA A 87 5.93 -3.86 -0.35
C ALA A 87 6.73 -2.58 -0.65
N ASP A 88 7.38 -2.50 -1.82
CA ASP A 88 8.15 -1.32 -2.22
C ASP A 88 7.25 -0.10 -2.43
N ILE A 89 6.09 -0.27 -3.07
CA ILE A 89 5.13 0.82 -3.31
C ILE A 89 4.58 1.36 -1.97
N ILE A 90 4.30 0.49 -1.01
CA ILE A 90 3.68 0.89 0.25
C ILE A 90 4.70 1.42 1.25
N ASN A 91 5.82 0.71 1.43
CA ASN A 91 6.80 0.96 2.47
C ASN A 91 8.03 1.76 1.99
N GLY A 92 8.27 1.83 0.69
CA GLY A 92 9.45 2.44 0.08
C GLY A 92 10.37 1.39 -0.54
N SER A 93 11.08 1.78 -1.61
CA SER A 93 12.04 0.90 -2.27
C SER A 93 13.32 0.79 -1.43
N PRO A 94 13.98 -0.38 -1.41
CA PRO A 94 15.24 -0.55 -0.69
C PRO A 94 16.39 0.29 -1.30
N SER A 95 16.27 0.67 -2.57
CA SER A 95 17.19 1.60 -3.24
C SER A 95 17.06 3.04 -2.76
N GLY A 96 15.94 3.40 -2.10
CA GLY A 96 15.63 4.77 -1.70
C GLY A 96 15.18 5.67 -2.85
N GLU A 97 15.07 5.14 -4.07
CA GLU A 97 14.57 5.89 -5.25
C GLU A 97 13.10 6.30 -5.09
N PHE A 98 12.30 5.45 -4.44
CA PHE A 98 10.91 5.76 -4.14
C PHE A 98 10.67 5.66 -2.63
N PRO A 99 10.20 6.74 -1.97
CA PRO A 99 10.06 6.77 -0.51
C PRO A 99 8.93 5.88 0.02
N GLY A 100 7.95 5.51 -0.80
CA GLY A 100 6.79 4.73 -0.37
C GLY A 100 5.57 5.60 -0.05
N LEU A 101 4.37 5.04 -0.27
CA LEU A 101 3.11 5.76 -0.02
C LEU A 101 2.90 6.06 1.47
N ILE A 102 3.28 5.15 2.38
CA ILE A 102 3.08 5.37 3.81
C ILE A 102 4.04 6.42 4.37
N PRO A 103 5.36 6.41 4.06
CA PRO A 103 6.26 7.51 4.44
C PRO A 103 5.81 8.89 3.90
N ILE A 104 5.24 8.94 2.69
CA ILE A 104 4.62 10.17 2.17
C ILE A 104 3.44 10.63 3.05
N VAL A 105 2.55 9.71 3.42
CA VAL A 105 1.43 10.01 4.31
C VAL A 105 1.91 10.45 5.69
N GLU A 106 2.95 9.82 6.25
CA GLU A 106 3.54 10.22 7.53
C GLU A 106 4.16 11.62 7.45
N SER A 107 4.83 11.96 6.35
CA SER A 107 5.32 13.32 6.10
C SER A 107 4.18 14.34 6.04
N TYR A 108 3.05 13.98 5.42
CA TYR A 108 1.85 14.82 5.45
C TYR A 108 1.28 14.97 6.87
N LEU A 109 1.17 13.88 7.63
CA LEU A 109 0.71 13.93 9.02
C LEU A 109 1.65 14.75 9.92
N ASN A 110 2.95 14.81 9.61
CA ASN A 110 3.92 15.66 10.29
C ASN A 110 3.76 17.15 9.98
N SER A 111 3.30 17.51 8.79
CA SER A 111 3.14 18.91 8.40
C SER A 111 1.86 19.54 8.96
N ILE A 112 0.92 18.71 9.39
CA ILE A 112 -0.31 19.15 10.05
C ILE A 112 -0.23 18.96 11.57
N ASN A 113 -0.77 19.92 12.31
CA ASN A 113 -0.71 19.89 13.77
C ASN A 113 -1.80 18.97 14.35
N ILE A 114 -1.54 17.66 14.36
CA ILE A 114 -2.39 16.62 14.99
C ILE A 114 -1.85 16.28 16.37
N ASP A 115 -2.75 16.00 17.32
CA ASP A 115 -2.41 15.50 18.65
C ASP A 115 -1.75 14.12 18.63
N VAL A 116 -0.98 13.83 19.68
CA VAL A 116 -0.20 12.59 19.78
C VAL A 116 -1.09 11.35 19.83
N GLU A 117 -2.24 11.43 20.49
CA GLU A 117 -3.15 10.28 20.65
C GLU A 117 -3.74 9.85 19.31
N THR A 118 -4.29 10.79 18.55
CA THR A 118 -4.80 10.54 17.19
C THR A 118 -3.69 10.02 16.28
N ARG A 119 -2.48 10.54 16.42
CA ARG A 119 -1.32 10.07 15.65
C ARG A 119 -0.95 8.62 15.97
N CYS A 120 -0.97 8.22 17.24
CA CYS A 120 -0.76 6.83 17.65
C CYS A 120 -1.85 5.91 17.07
N ALA A 121 -3.12 6.34 17.13
CA ALA A 121 -4.22 5.57 16.54
C ALA A 121 -4.06 5.40 15.01
N LEU A 122 -3.70 6.46 14.30
CA LEU A 122 -3.43 6.41 12.85
C LEU A 122 -2.23 5.51 12.53
N ALA A 123 -1.19 5.52 13.35
CA ALA A 123 -0.02 4.66 13.17
C ALA A 123 -0.42 3.17 13.19
N ASN A 124 -1.37 2.76 14.02
CA ASN A 124 -1.86 1.38 14.05
C ASN A 124 -2.53 0.97 12.72
N TYR A 125 -3.37 1.85 12.16
CA TYR A 125 -3.98 1.60 10.84
C TYR A 125 -2.95 1.56 9.72
N LEU A 126 -1.95 2.44 9.75
CA LEU A 126 -0.87 2.45 8.76
C LEU A 126 -0.02 1.18 8.89
N ASN A 127 0.32 0.75 10.11
CA ASN A 127 1.07 -0.48 10.37
C ASN A 127 0.36 -1.72 9.83
N LEU A 128 -0.97 -1.81 9.96
CA LEU A 128 -1.74 -2.90 9.36
C LEU A 128 -1.51 -2.99 7.84
N ILE A 129 -1.48 -1.85 7.15
CA ILE A 129 -1.22 -1.79 5.71
C ILE A 129 0.25 -2.13 5.41
N ARG A 130 1.20 -1.57 6.18
CA ARG A 130 2.64 -1.85 6.06
C ARG A 130 2.92 -3.36 6.11
N TYR A 131 2.39 -4.01 7.14
CA TYR A 131 2.64 -5.42 7.41
C TYR A 131 1.88 -6.38 6.50
N ARG A 132 0.77 -5.94 5.89
CA ARG A 132 0.11 -6.73 4.83
C ARG A 132 0.84 -6.63 3.51
N ALA A 133 1.45 -5.48 3.23
CA ALA A 133 2.22 -5.27 2.01
C ALA A 133 3.54 -6.05 2.00
N ASP A 134 4.23 -6.15 3.14
CA ASP A 134 5.47 -6.93 3.27
C ASP A 134 5.25 -8.42 3.58
N GLY A 135 4.01 -8.81 3.90
CA GLY A 135 3.62 -10.20 4.14
C GLY A 135 3.80 -10.69 5.57
N ARG A 136 4.17 -9.84 6.53
CA ARG A 136 4.16 -10.18 7.96
C ARG A 136 2.77 -10.51 8.48
N LEU A 137 1.74 -9.85 7.93
CA LEU A 137 0.33 -10.15 8.19
C LEU A 137 -0.31 -10.79 6.97
N LEU A 138 -1.17 -11.78 7.22
CA LEU A 138 -1.93 -12.43 6.16
C LEU A 138 -3.02 -11.50 5.64
N THR A 139 -3.21 -11.52 4.32
CA THR A 139 -4.43 -10.99 3.71
C THR A 139 -5.59 -11.94 3.99
N ASN A 140 -6.81 -11.42 4.05
CA ASN A 140 -8.01 -12.25 4.23
C ASN A 140 -8.08 -13.37 3.18
N ALA A 141 -7.76 -13.07 1.92
CA ALA A 141 -7.75 -14.06 0.84
C ALA A 141 -6.70 -15.17 1.04
N LYS A 142 -5.54 -14.86 1.63
CA LYS A 142 -4.53 -15.86 1.97
C LYS A 142 -4.98 -16.69 3.18
N TRP A 143 -5.48 -16.04 4.23
CA TRP A 143 -6.00 -16.71 5.42
C TRP A 143 -7.15 -17.67 5.10
N ILE A 144 -8.14 -17.27 4.29
CA ILE A 144 -9.25 -18.15 3.87
C ILE A 144 -8.72 -19.38 3.12
N ARG A 145 -7.78 -19.19 2.19
CA ARG A 145 -7.17 -20.31 1.45
C ARG A 145 -6.42 -21.27 2.36
N GLU A 146 -5.67 -20.75 3.34
CA GLU A 146 -4.99 -21.59 4.32
C GLU A 146 -5.96 -22.32 5.25
N PHE A 147 -7.04 -21.64 5.68
CA PHE A 147 -8.09 -22.24 6.49
C PHE A 147 -8.73 -23.43 5.78
N VAL A 148 -9.16 -23.24 4.52
CA VAL A 148 -9.75 -24.31 3.71
C VAL A 148 -8.73 -25.43 3.45
N ALA A 149 -7.49 -25.09 3.09
CA ALA A 149 -6.46 -26.09 2.79
C ALA A 149 -6.08 -26.97 3.99
N LYS A 150 -6.18 -26.43 5.21
CA LYS A 150 -5.90 -27.13 6.48
C LYS A 150 -7.13 -27.86 7.04
N HIS A 151 -8.31 -27.69 6.44
CA HIS A 151 -9.55 -28.26 6.97
C HIS A 151 -9.56 -29.80 6.82
N PRO A 152 -9.94 -30.56 7.87
CA PRO A 152 -9.87 -32.04 7.84
C PRO A 152 -10.72 -32.68 6.73
N ASP A 153 -11.84 -32.06 6.39
CA ASP A 153 -12.72 -32.56 5.32
C ASP A 153 -12.29 -32.12 3.91
N TYR A 154 -11.24 -31.32 3.76
CA TYR A 154 -10.76 -30.86 2.46
C TYR A 154 -9.88 -31.92 1.79
N LYS A 155 -10.28 -32.37 0.61
CA LYS A 155 -9.64 -33.49 -0.10
C LYS A 155 -8.62 -33.05 -1.14
N GLN A 156 -8.19 -31.79 -1.11
CA GLN A 156 -7.30 -31.19 -2.12
C GLN A 156 -7.85 -31.25 -3.55
N ASP A 157 -9.17 -31.35 -3.69
CA ASP A 157 -9.93 -31.45 -4.93
C ASP A 157 -10.41 -30.08 -5.44
N SER A 158 -10.02 -28.99 -4.78
CA SER A 158 -10.50 -27.62 -5.05
C SER A 158 -12.01 -27.44 -4.84
N VAL A 159 -12.67 -28.37 -4.13
CA VAL A 159 -14.09 -28.27 -3.79
C VAL A 159 -14.23 -27.84 -2.33
N VAL A 160 -15.07 -26.83 -2.08
CA VAL A 160 -15.42 -26.37 -0.74
C VAL A 160 -16.80 -26.90 -0.41
N SER A 161 -16.88 -27.90 0.47
CA SER A 161 -18.15 -28.48 0.89
C SER A 161 -18.94 -27.55 1.83
N GLU A 162 -20.25 -27.79 1.97
CA GLU A 162 -21.12 -27.01 2.87
C GLU A 162 -20.60 -26.98 4.31
N LYS A 163 -20.00 -28.09 4.78
CA LYS A 163 -19.40 -28.16 6.11
C LYS A 163 -18.19 -27.24 6.25
N ILE A 164 -17.29 -27.23 5.26
CA ILE A 164 -16.13 -26.32 5.25
C ILE A 164 -16.62 -24.86 5.22
N CYS A 165 -17.65 -24.55 4.42
CA CYS A 165 -18.25 -23.22 4.38
C CYS A 165 -18.84 -22.81 5.74
N TYR A 166 -19.57 -23.69 6.41
CA TYR A 166 -20.13 -23.42 7.74
C TYR A 166 -19.03 -23.13 8.77
N ASP A 167 -17.99 -23.96 8.80
CA ASP A 167 -16.87 -23.79 9.73
C ASP A 167 -16.07 -22.52 9.43
N LEU A 168 -15.94 -22.14 8.15
CA LEU A 168 -15.35 -20.88 7.74
C LEU A 168 -16.15 -19.67 8.25
N VAL A 169 -17.48 -19.67 8.08
CA VAL A 169 -18.33 -18.56 8.55
C VAL A 169 -18.29 -18.46 10.08
N LYS A 170 -18.32 -19.59 10.80
CA LYS A 170 -18.11 -19.60 12.26
C LYS A 170 -16.74 -19.09 12.67
N ALA A 171 -15.69 -19.40 11.90
CA ALA A 171 -14.37 -18.86 12.15
C ALA A 171 -14.36 -17.33 11.98
N VAL A 172 -14.99 -16.82 10.91
CA VAL A 172 -15.13 -15.37 10.68
C VAL A 172 -15.89 -14.67 11.81
N GLU A 173 -17.01 -15.25 12.27
CA GLU A 173 -17.77 -14.74 13.43
C GLU A 173 -16.88 -14.62 14.67
N LYS A 174 -16.11 -15.67 14.99
CA LYS A 174 -15.15 -15.64 16.12
C LYS A 174 -14.06 -14.59 15.96
N ILE A 175 -13.60 -14.33 14.73
CA ILE A 175 -12.61 -13.27 14.46
C ILE A 175 -13.22 -11.90 14.72
N THR A 176 -14.47 -11.69 14.33
CA THR A 176 -15.19 -10.43 14.58
C THR A 176 -15.39 -10.18 16.08
N GLU A 177 -15.70 -11.22 16.86
CA GLU A 177 -15.90 -11.07 18.31
C GLU A 177 -14.60 -10.91 19.10
N LYS A 178 -13.58 -11.72 18.78
CA LYS A 178 -12.34 -11.81 19.58
C LYS A 178 -11.21 -10.95 19.05
N GLU A 179 -11.30 -10.52 17.79
CA GLU A 179 -10.31 -9.69 17.12
C GLU A 179 -8.88 -10.24 17.18
N GLY A 180 -8.70 -11.56 17.25
CA GLY A 180 -7.37 -12.18 17.33
C GLY A 180 -6.64 -12.03 18.67
N LYS A 181 -7.28 -11.46 19.71
CA LYS A 181 -6.67 -11.22 21.04
C LYS A 181 -6.30 -12.54 21.72
N GLY A 182 -5.23 -12.54 22.53
CA GLY A 182 -4.72 -13.74 23.19
C GLY A 182 -4.34 -14.88 22.23
N GLY A 183 -4.03 -14.57 20.96
CA GLY A 183 -3.73 -15.57 19.94
C GLY A 183 -4.95 -16.37 19.47
N SER A 184 -6.16 -15.84 19.62
CA SER A 184 -7.37 -16.45 19.05
C SER A 184 -7.30 -16.54 17.52
N ILE A 185 -8.20 -17.33 16.93
CA ILE A 185 -8.30 -17.48 15.47
C ILE A 185 -8.26 -16.13 14.74
N GLY A 186 -7.50 -16.04 13.64
CA GLY A 186 -7.35 -14.83 12.83
C GLY A 186 -6.31 -13.83 13.33
N TRP A 187 -5.58 -14.13 14.42
CA TRP A 187 -4.50 -13.29 14.91
C TRP A 187 -3.44 -13.02 13.83
N GLU A 188 -3.18 -13.97 12.92
CA GLU A 188 -2.20 -13.83 11.83
C GLU A 188 -2.54 -12.70 10.84
N MET A 189 -3.80 -12.24 10.82
CA MET A 189 -4.26 -11.14 9.97
C MET A 189 -4.19 -9.76 10.63
N LEU A 190 -4.03 -9.72 11.97
CA LEU A 190 -4.22 -8.54 12.80
C LEU A 190 -2.98 -8.17 13.64
N TYR A 191 -2.25 -9.16 14.15
CA TYR A 191 -1.09 -8.95 15.02
C TYR A 191 0.15 -9.65 14.48
N THR A 192 1.29 -9.00 14.62
CA THR A 192 2.58 -9.64 14.34
C THR A 192 2.97 -10.56 15.49
N SER A 193 3.77 -11.58 15.22
CA SER A 193 4.25 -12.51 16.25
C SER A 193 5.01 -11.84 17.40
N LEU A 194 5.54 -10.64 17.20
CA LEU A 194 6.20 -9.82 18.22
C LEU A 194 5.20 -9.20 19.22
N ALA A 195 3.98 -8.87 18.79
CA ALA A 195 2.95 -8.36 19.70
C ALA A 195 2.36 -9.47 20.59
N LYS A 196 2.52 -10.74 20.19
CA LYS A 196 2.05 -11.91 20.96
C LYS A 196 2.81 -12.10 22.28
N SER A 197 3.99 -11.50 22.44
CA SER A 197 4.81 -11.59 23.65
C SER A 197 4.56 -10.46 24.67
N GLU A 198 3.71 -9.47 24.37
CA GLU A 198 3.51 -8.29 25.22
C GLU A 198 2.19 -8.29 26.02
N GLU A 199 1.35 -9.32 25.94
CA GLU A 199 0.25 -9.47 26.91
C GLU A 199 0.78 -10.20 28.16
N PRO A 200 0.90 -9.54 29.33
CA PRO A 200 1.12 -10.25 30.57
C PRO A 200 -0.12 -11.10 30.86
N GLU A 201 0.09 -12.39 31.13
CA GLU A 201 -0.92 -13.22 31.76
C GLU A 201 -1.40 -12.48 33.03
N GLY A 202 -2.65 -12.03 33.01
CA GLY A 202 -3.29 -11.45 34.17
C GLY A 202 -3.27 -12.44 35.32
N GLN A 203 -2.60 -12.06 36.41
CA GLN A 203 -2.81 -12.60 37.75
C GLN A 203 -4.04 -11.96 38.39
#